data_AF-A0A1N6XAM4-F1
#
_entry.id   AF-A0A1N6XAM4-F1
#
_cell.length_a   1.000
_cell.length_b   1.000
_cell.length_c   1.000
_cell.angle_alpha   90.00
_cell.angle_beta   90.00
_cell.angle_gamma   90.00
#
_symmetry.space_group_name_H-M   'P 1'
#
loop_
_entity.id
_entity.type
_entity.pdbx_description
1 polymer ?
#
loop_
_entity_poly.entity_id
_entity_poly.type
_entity_poly.pdbx_seq_one_letter_code
_entity_poly.pdbx_strand_id
1 'polypeptide(L)' 'MLITDEIQAILAAPTSSAWLKQALESALERDPADAANDAERLADLLDRRFYANVAQLQGS' A
#
# COMPACT_ATOMS: atom_id res chain seq x y z
N MET A 1 -21.41 -1.54 -4.89
CA MET A 1 -20.57 -0.68 -4.05
C MET A 1 -19.70 0.12 -4.99
N LEU A 2 -19.57 1.43 -4.80
CA LEU A 2 -18.70 2.25 -5.63
C LEU A 2 -17.27 2.16 -5.08
N ILE A 3 -16.26 2.29 -5.94
CA ILE A 3 -14.85 2.30 -5.51
C ILE A 3 -14.58 3.36 -4.44
N THR A 4 -15.31 4.47 -4.47
CA THR A 4 -15.26 5.52 -3.45
C THR A 4 -15.68 5.01 -2.07
N ASP A 5 -16.68 4.14 -1.99
CA ASP A 5 -17.14 3.57 -0.71
C ASP A 5 -16.06 2.66 -0.10
N GLU A 6 -15.36 1.89 -0.93
CA GLU A 6 -14.23 1.04 -0.53
C GLU A 6 -13.05 1.84 0.02
N ILE A 7 -12.69 2.92 -0.69
CA ILE A 7 -11.66 3.86 -0.24
C ILE A 7 -12.02 4.45 1.12
N GLN A 8 -13.25 4.93 1.29
CA GLN A 8 -13.71 5.50 2.55
C GLN A 8 -13.72 4.46 3.68
N ALA A 9 -14.08 3.21 3.40
CA ALA A 9 -14.01 2.14 4.38
C ALA A 9 -12.58 1.93 4.90
N ILE A 10 -11.57 1.95 4.02
CA ILE A 10 -10.15 1.81 4.42
C ILE A 10 -9.71 3.00 5.28
N LEU A 11 -10.06 4.23 4.88
CA LEU A 11 -9.67 5.46 5.61
C LEU A 11 -10.36 5.55 6.98
N ALA A 12 -11.63 5.15 7.08
CA ALA A 12 -12.39 5.18 8.32
C ALA A 12 -12.04 4.01 9.27
N ALA A 13 -11.57 2.87 8.75
CA ALA A 13 -11.31 1.69 9.57
C ALA A 13 -10.20 1.93 10.61
N PRO A 14 -10.45 1.76 11.92
CA PRO A 14 -9.42 1.91 12.95
C PRO A 14 -8.35 0.80 12.88
N THR A 15 -8.65 -0.31 12.19
CA THR A 15 -7.76 -1.44 11.96
C THR A 15 -6.77 -1.21 10.81
N SER A 16 -7.04 -0.26 9.92
CA SER A 16 -6.10 0.12 8.86
C SER A 16 -4.91 0.86 9.47
N SER A 17 -3.70 0.49 9.05
CA SER A 17 -2.48 1.14 9.53
C SER A 17 -2.44 2.61 9.09
N ALA A 18 -1.84 3.46 9.92
CA ALA A 18 -1.67 4.88 9.59
C ALA A 18 -0.91 5.08 8.28
N TRP A 19 0.08 4.22 8.01
CA TRP A 19 0.85 4.26 6.76
C TRP A 19 -0.03 4.00 5.53
N LEU A 20 -0.91 2.99 5.57
CA LEU A 20 -1.81 2.69 4.47
C LEU A 20 -2.79 3.84 4.21
N LYS A 21 -3.33 4.44 5.28
CA LYS A 21 -4.24 5.58 5.15
C LYS A 21 -3.56 6.78 4.50
N GLN A 22 -2.37 7.16 4.97
CA GLN A 22 -1.61 8.26 4.41
C GLN A 22 -1.21 8.02 2.94
N ALA A 23 -0.80 6.80 2.61
CA ALA A 23 -0.48 6.43 1.22
C ALA A 23 -1.72 6.55 0.31
N LEU A 24 -2.88 6.09 0.78
CA LEU A 24 -4.14 6.19 0.04
C LEU A 24 -4.60 7.65 -0.11
N GLU A 25 -4.57 8.45 0.96
CA GLU A 25 -4.88 9.89 0.90
C GLU A 25 -3.99 10.61 -0.12
N SER A 26 -2.67 10.36 -0.06
CA SER A 26 -1.70 10.97 -0.99
C SER A 26 -1.92 10.52 -2.44
N ALA A 27 -2.35 9.27 -2.66
CA ALA A 27 -2.63 8.75 -3.99
C ALA A 27 -3.87 9.39 -4.63
N LEU A 28 -4.89 9.74 -3.82
CA LEU A 28 -6.13 10.34 -4.30
C LEU A 28 -5.97 11.78 -4.80
N GLU A 29 -4.88 12.46 -4.42
CA GLU A 29 -4.55 13.83 -4.87
C GLU A 29 -3.76 13.86 -6.19
N ARG A 30 -3.38 12.69 -6.72
CA ARG A 30 -2.50 12.57 -7.89
C ARG A 30 -3.28 12.18 -9.16
N ASP A 31 -2.59 12.25 -10.30
CA ASP A 31 -3.08 11.59 -11.51
C ASP A 31 -3.28 10.08 -11.24
N PRO A 32 -4.45 9.50 -11.58
CA PRO A 32 -4.76 8.11 -11.28
C PRO A 32 -3.78 7.10 -11.90
N ALA A 33 -3.25 7.37 -13.10
CA ALA A 33 -2.33 6.46 -13.76
C ALA A 33 -0.96 6.46 -13.07
N ASP A 34 -0.46 7.63 -12.68
CA ASP A 34 0.79 7.74 -11.93
C ASP A 34 0.68 7.11 -10.54
N ALA A 35 -0.43 7.36 -9.83
CA ALA A 35 -0.67 6.78 -8.50
C ALA A 35 -0.72 5.25 -8.54
N ALA A 36 -1.40 4.66 -9.54
CA ALA A 36 -1.47 3.22 -9.71
C ALA A 36 -0.09 2.61 -10.03
N ASN A 37 0.67 3.22 -10.95
CA ASN A 37 2.01 2.75 -11.30
C ASN A 37 2.97 2.79 -10.10
N ASP A 38 2.92 3.85 -9.28
CA ASP A 38 3.77 3.95 -8.10
C ASP A 38 3.37 2.96 -7.00
N ALA A 39 2.07 2.72 -6.82
CA ALA A 39 1.58 1.72 -5.88
C ALA A 39 2.04 0.30 -6.26
N GLU A 40 2.03 -0.05 -7.55
CA GLU A 40 2.53 -1.34 -8.04
C GLU A 40 4.03 -1.50 -7.77
N ARG A 41 4.83 -0.47 -8.07
CA ARG A 41 6.27 -0.47 -7.79
C ARG A 41 6.58 -0.59 -6.29
N LEU A 42 5.81 0.11 -5.47
CA LEU A 42 5.93 0.05 -4.02
C LEU A 42 5.62 -1.36 -3.49
N ALA A 43 4.57 -1.99 -3.99
CA ALA A 43 4.22 -3.37 -3.62
C ALA A 43 5.34 -4.35 -3.98
N ASP A 44 5.88 -4.29 -5.22
CA ASP A 44 7.01 -5.13 -5.65
C ASP A 44 8.23 -4.98 -4.72
N LEU A 45 8.59 -3.74 -4.38
CA LEU A 45 9.72 -3.48 -3.49
C LEU A 45 9.51 -4.01 -2.08
N LEU A 46 8.30 -3.87 -1.52
CA LEU A 46 7.97 -4.37 -0.19
C LEU A 46 8.01 -5.90 -0.14
N ASP A 47 7.48 -6.57 -1.16
CA ASP A 47 7.51 -8.03 -1.29
C ASP A 47 8.94 -8.56 -1.40
N ARG A 48 9.74 -7.99 -2.30
CA ARG A 48 11.15 -8.36 -2.45
C ARG A 48 11.95 -8.14 -1.17
N ARG A 49 11.69 -7.03 -0.46
CA ARG A 49 12.32 -6.76 0.84
C ARG A 49 11.91 -7.80 1.89
N PHE A 50 10.63 -8.18 1.92
CA PHE A 50 10.14 -9.20 2.85
C PHE A 50 10.87 -10.54 2.61
N TYR A 51 10.92 -11.03 1.36
CA TYR A 51 11.60 -12.27 1.04
C TYR A 51 13.11 -12.22 1.30
N ALA A 52 13.76 -11.09 1.00
CA ALA A 52 15.17 -10.91 1.31
C ALA A 52 15.43 -11.04 2.82
N ASN A 53 14.61 -10.41 3.65
CA ASN A 53 14.74 -10.47 5.11
C ASN A 53 14.44 -11.86 5.67
N VAL A 54 13.39 -12.54 5.16
CA VAL A 54 13.05 -13.90 5.60
C VAL A 54 14.14 -14.90 5.23
N ALA A 55 14.72 -14.80 4.03
CA ALA A 55 15.82 -15.67 3.60
C ALA A 55 17.08 -15.49 4.48
N GLN A 56 17.37 -14.25 4.90
CA GLN A 56 18.47 -13.96 5.82
C GLN A 56 18.27 -14.60 7.21
N LEU A 57 17.03 -14.65 7.70
CA LEU A 57 16.69 -15.26 8.99
C LEU A 57 16.75 -16.80 8.97
N GLN A 58 16.62 -17.44 7.81
CA GLN A 58 16.70 -18.91 7.69
C GLN A 58 18.12 -19.43 7.40
N GLY A 59 19.05 -18.54 7.05
CA GLY A 59 20.46 -18.87 6.82
C GLY A 59 21.41 -18.50 7.97
N SER A 60 20.88 -17.99 9.09
CA SER A 60 21.61 -17.64 10.32
C SER A 60 21.33 -18.65 11.43
#